data_AF-A0A6G3X3N2-F1
#
_entry.id   AF-A0A6G3X3N2-F1
#
_cell.length_a   1.000
_cell.length_b   1.000
_cell.length_c   1.000
_cell.angle_alpha   90.00
_cell.angle_beta   90.00
_cell.angle_gamma   90.00
#
_symmetry.space_group_name_H-M   'P 1'
#
loop_
_entity.id
_entity.type
_entity.pdbx_description
1 polymer ?
#
loop_
_entity_poly.entity_id
_entity_poly.type
_entity_poly.pdbx_seq_one_letter_code
_entity_poly.pdbx_strand_id
1 'polypeptide(L)'
;DTAFGELLAADPAAFRVKFRKMAGSAFAFYRGTACLFYDDLERERHGGPFLDERTGRVWIHGDLHAENFGTYMDANGRLVFNVNDFDEAYVGPFTWDLKRFAASVALIGYAKALADE
;
A
#
# COMPACT_ATOMS: atom_id res chain seq x y z
N ASP A 1 2.29 -21.41 -8.65
CA ASP A 1 2.21 -21.23 -10.10
C ASP A 1 0.80 -20.84 -10.53
N THR A 2 0.43 -19.61 -10.85
CA THR A 2 1.07 -18.29 -10.81
C THR A 2 -0.07 -17.31 -10.50
N ALA A 3 0.04 -16.48 -9.46
CA ALA A 3 -1.07 -15.60 -9.03
C ALA A 3 -1.62 -14.69 -10.15
N PHE A 4 -0.85 -14.51 -11.23
CA PHE A 4 -1.19 -13.68 -12.37
C PHE A 4 -1.12 -14.40 -13.72
N GLY A 5 -0.92 -15.73 -13.77
CA GLY A 5 -0.63 -16.43 -15.04
C GLY A 5 -1.72 -16.30 -16.09
N GLU A 6 -2.97 -16.48 -15.67
CA GLU A 6 -4.14 -16.37 -16.56
C GLU A 6 -4.35 -14.92 -17.01
N LEU A 7 -4.21 -13.95 -16.09
CA LEU A 7 -4.31 -12.52 -16.40
C LEU A 7 -3.19 -12.04 -17.32
N LEU A 8 -1.97 -12.53 -17.12
CA LEU A 8 -0.81 -12.24 -17.96
C LEU A 8 -0.98 -12.83 -19.35
N ALA A 9 -1.52 -14.04 -19.46
CA ALA A 9 -1.83 -14.66 -20.74
C ALA A 9 -2.95 -13.91 -21.49
N ALA A 10 -3.94 -13.39 -20.75
CA ALA A 10 -5.05 -12.61 -21.30
C ALA A 10 -4.61 -11.24 -21.83
N ASP A 11 -3.70 -10.54 -21.13
CA ASP A 11 -3.15 -9.26 -21.61
C ASP A 11 -1.65 -9.09 -21.28
N PRO A 12 -0.76 -9.67 -22.11
CA PRO A 12 0.68 -9.52 -21.93
C PRO A 12 1.18 -8.07 -22.07
N ALA A 13 0.45 -7.22 -22.81
CA ALA A 13 0.88 -5.85 -23.05
C ALA A 13 0.64 -4.98 -21.80
N ALA A 14 -0.52 -5.11 -21.16
CA ALA A 14 -0.81 -4.43 -19.90
C ALA A 14 0.19 -4.80 -18.81
N PHE A 15 0.54 -6.09 -18.69
CA PHE A 15 1.54 -6.54 -17.72
C PHE A 15 2.93 -5.97 -18.01
N ARG A 16 3.37 -5.92 -19.27
CA ARG A 16 4.63 -5.25 -19.63
C ARG A 16 4.64 -3.78 -19.22
N VAL A 17 3.53 -3.06 -19.42
CA VAL A 17 3.40 -1.67 -18.97
C VAL A 17 3.46 -1.58 -17.45
N LYS A 18 2.72 -2.44 -16.73
CA LYS A 18 2.75 -2.50 -15.26
C LYS A 18 4.16 -2.78 -14.73
N PHE A 19 4.87 -3.77 -15.27
CA PHE A 19 6.23 -4.10 -14.87
C PHE A 19 7.23 -2.97 -15.16
N ARG A 20 7.11 -2.30 -16.30
CA ARG A 20 7.95 -1.12 -16.60
C ARG A 20 7.71 0.02 -15.60
N LYS A 21 6.45 0.28 -15.24
CA LYS A 21 6.11 1.28 -14.22
C LYS A 21 6.72 0.92 -12.86
N MET A 22 6.56 -0.34 -12.42
CA MET A 22 7.12 -0.81 -11.16
C MET A 22 8.66 -0.78 -11.13
N ALA A 23 9.32 -1.04 -12.26
CA ALA A 23 10.78 -0.96 -12.37
C ALA A 23 11.34 0.48 -12.30
N GLY A 24 10.49 1.51 -12.31
CA GLY A 24 10.93 2.91 -12.32
C GLY A 24 11.53 3.40 -11.00
N SER A 25 11.15 2.82 -9.86
CA SER A 25 11.72 3.16 -8.55
C SER A 25 11.35 2.11 -7.49
N ALA A 26 12.08 2.09 -6.36
CA ALA A 26 11.73 1.24 -5.22
C ALA A 26 10.33 1.53 -4.68
N PHE A 27 9.93 2.81 -4.66
CA PHE A 27 8.58 3.21 -4.28
C PHE A 27 7.52 2.70 -5.27
N ALA A 28 7.76 2.81 -6.59
CA ALA A 28 6.85 2.30 -7.62
C ALA A 28 6.68 0.78 -7.55
N PHE A 29 7.78 0.05 -7.29
CA PHE A 29 7.73 -1.38 -7.02
C PHE A 29 6.89 -1.67 -5.79
N TYR A 30 7.19 -1.01 -4.66
CA TYR A 30 6.53 -1.22 -3.38
C TYR A 30 5.01 -1.05 -3.44
N ARG A 31 4.52 0.04 -4.05
CA ARG A 31 3.08 0.25 -4.23
C ARG A 31 2.45 -0.73 -5.23
N GLY A 32 3.20 -1.18 -6.23
CA GLY A 32 2.70 -2.12 -7.23
C GLY A 32 2.66 -3.59 -6.78
N THR A 33 3.26 -3.90 -5.62
CA THR A 33 3.41 -5.27 -5.09
C THR A 33 2.88 -5.41 -3.66
N ALA A 34 1.67 -4.93 -3.39
CA ALA A 34 1.04 -5.03 -2.06
C ALA A 34 1.05 -6.45 -1.49
N CYS A 35 0.79 -7.46 -2.33
CA CYS A 35 0.82 -8.87 -1.93
C CYS A 35 2.15 -9.33 -1.32
N LEU A 36 3.30 -8.82 -1.78
CA LEU A 36 4.60 -9.18 -1.21
C LEU A 36 4.76 -8.64 0.21
N PHE A 37 4.31 -7.41 0.45
CA PHE A 37 4.32 -6.83 1.79
C PHE A 37 3.45 -7.63 2.77
N TYR A 38 2.26 -8.08 2.34
CA TYR A 38 1.41 -8.90 3.21
C TYR A 38 1.95 -10.32 3.41
N ASP A 39 2.63 -10.91 2.42
CA ASP A 39 3.36 -12.18 2.61
C ASP A 39 4.48 -12.03 3.64
N ASP A 40 5.26 -10.93 3.57
CA ASP A 40 6.29 -10.63 4.55
C ASP A 40 5.70 -10.39 5.94
N LEU A 41 4.58 -9.68 6.02
CA LEU A 41 3.90 -9.33 7.27
C LEU A 41 3.24 -10.53 7.96
N GLU A 42 2.75 -11.52 7.19
CA GLU A 42 2.23 -12.78 7.73
C GLU A 42 3.31 -13.58 8.47
N ARG A 43 4.57 -13.43 8.05
CA ARG A 43 5.72 -14.08 8.69
C ARG A 43 6.14 -13.41 10.01
N GLU A 44 5.68 -12.19 10.27
CA GLU A 44 5.91 -11.51 11.55
C GLU A 44 4.99 -12.05 12.65
N ARG A 45 5.47 -12.04 13.91
CA ARG A 45 4.59 -12.35 15.04
C ARG A 45 3.44 -11.35 15.10
N HIS A 46 2.21 -11.85 14.96
CA HIS A 46 1.02 -11.07 15.24
C HIS A 46 0.98 -10.67 16.72
N GLY A 47 0.97 -9.37 16.97
CA GLY A 47 0.95 -8.82 18.32
C GLY A 47 1.73 -7.52 18.43
N GLY A 48 1.66 -6.90 19.60
CA GLY A 48 2.36 -5.66 19.90
C GLY A 48 1.66 -4.92 21.03
N PRO A 49 2.35 -3.97 21.68
CA PRO A 49 1.79 -3.22 22.81
C PRO A 49 0.56 -2.39 22.43
N PHE A 50 0.30 -2.20 21.14
CA PHE A 50 -0.82 -1.43 20.61
C PHE A 50 -1.97 -2.30 20.09
N LEU A 51 -1.85 -3.64 20.14
CA LEU A 51 -2.86 -4.55 19.62
C LEU A 51 -3.68 -5.17 20.75
N ASP A 52 -4.99 -4.90 20.73
CA ASP A 52 -6.00 -5.49 21.59
C ASP A 52 -7.23 -5.90 20.76
N GLU A 53 -8.32 -6.32 21.41
CA GLU A 53 -9.56 -6.73 20.74
C GLU A 53 -10.17 -5.61 19.87
N ARG A 54 -9.97 -4.35 20.25
CA ARG A 54 -10.52 -3.17 19.56
C ARG A 54 -9.63 -2.70 18.42
N THR A 55 -8.32 -2.90 18.50
CA THR A 55 -7.35 -2.41 17.51
C THR A 55 -6.83 -3.50 16.56
N GLY A 56 -6.98 -4.77 16.92
CA GLY A 56 -6.58 -5.91 16.10
C GLY A 56 -7.57 -6.30 14.99
N ARG A 57 -8.80 -5.78 15.03
CA ARG A 57 -9.89 -6.08 14.08
C ARG A 57 -10.64 -4.81 13.67
N VAL A 58 -9.97 -3.96 12.89
CA VAL A 58 -10.57 -2.75 12.32
C VAL A 58 -10.56 -2.81 10.80
N TRP A 59 -11.42 -2.03 10.16
CA TRP A 59 -11.32 -1.82 8.72
C TRP A 59 -10.04 -1.05 8.42
N ILE A 60 -9.13 -1.69 7.70
CA ILE A 60 -7.90 -1.11 7.17
C ILE A 60 -8.07 -0.87 5.67
N HIS A 61 -7.28 0.04 5.13
CA HIS A 61 -7.22 0.37 3.71
C HIS A 61 -6.65 -0.79 2.88
N GLY A 62 -5.68 -1.53 3.40
CA GLY A 62 -5.13 -2.72 2.73
C GLY A 62 -4.12 -2.44 1.62
N ASP A 63 -3.98 -1.18 1.17
CA ASP A 63 -2.90 -0.74 0.28
C ASP A 63 -2.41 0.67 0.63
N LEU A 64 -2.47 1.07 1.90
CA LEU A 64 -2.14 2.46 2.27
C LEU A 64 -0.68 2.82 1.96
N HIS A 65 -0.47 3.72 1.00
CA HIS A 65 0.82 4.31 0.68
C HIS A 65 0.70 5.82 0.41
N ALA A 66 1.83 6.54 0.39
CA ALA A 66 1.85 8.00 0.26
C ALA A 66 1.04 8.57 -0.94
N GLU A 67 1.01 7.87 -2.09
CA GLU A 67 0.24 8.31 -3.26
C GLU A 67 -1.28 8.00 -3.20
N ASN A 68 -1.80 7.37 -2.13
CA ASN A 68 -3.25 7.30 -1.88
C ASN A 68 -3.78 8.56 -1.20
N PHE A 69 -2.88 9.45 -0.74
CA PHE A 69 -3.28 10.74 -0.18
C PHE A 69 -3.36 11.78 -1.29
N GLY A 70 -4.43 12.56 -1.28
CA GLY A 70 -4.66 13.58 -2.29
C GLY A 70 -5.71 14.59 -1.87
N THR A 71 -5.93 15.57 -2.73
CA THR A 71 -7.02 16.53 -2.59
C THR A 71 -8.20 16.09 -3.46
N TYR A 72 -9.37 16.01 -2.83
CA TYR A 72 -10.62 15.60 -3.47
C TYR A 72 -11.71 16.61 -3.16
N MET A 73 -12.77 16.60 -3.96
CA MET A 73 -13.98 17.37 -3.66
C MET A 73 -14.95 16.47 -2.90
N ASP A 74 -15.36 16.90 -1.70
CA ASP A 74 -16.36 16.17 -0.92
C ASP A 74 -17.77 16.32 -1.53
N ALA A 75 -18.74 15.60 -0.96
CA ALA A 75 -20.13 15.64 -1.41
C ALA A 75 -20.79 17.03 -1.29
N ASN A 76 -20.18 17.97 -0.57
CA ASN A 76 -20.64 19.34 -0.39
C ASN A 76 -19.86 20.34 -1.27
N GLY A 77 -19.01 19.87 -2.18
CA GLY A 77 -18.20 20.73 -3.05
C GLY A 77 -16.99 21.36 -2.37
N ARG A 78 -16.56 20.84 -1.20
CA ARG A 78 -15.39 21.37 -0.47
C ARG A 78 -14.15 20.56 -0.82
N LEU A 79 -13.05 21.25 -1.07
CA LEU A 79 -11.75 20.59 -1.19
C LEU A 79 -11.32 20.02 0.17
N VAL A 80 -11.08 18.73 0.20
CA VAL A 80 -10.62 17.99 1.38
C VAL A 80 -9.34 17.23 1.03
N PHE A 81 -8.41 17.18 1.98
CA PHE A 81 -7.28 16.27 1.90
C PHE A 81 -7.69 14.94 2.55
N ASN A 82 -7.66 13.86 1.78
CA ASN A 82 -8.13 12.55 2.25
C ASN A 82 -7.34 11.42 1.58
N VAL A 83 -7.66 10.19 1.98
CA VAL A 83 -7.21 8.95 1.36
C VAL A 83 -8.27 8.45 0.37
N ASN A 84 -7.85 7.81 -0.73
CA ASN A 84 -8.71 7.15 -1.70
C ASN A 84 -8.27 5.70 -2.00
N ASP A 85 -9.06 4.98 -2.81
CA ASP A 85 -8.72 3.66 -3.37
C ASP A 85 -8.82 2.50 -2.35
N PHE A 86 -10.04 2.20 -1.89
CA PHE A 86 -10.32 1.20 -0.85
C PHE A 86 -10.62 -0.21 -1.41
N ASP A 87 -10.16 -0.53 -2.62
CA ASP A 87 -10.47 -1.81 -3.29
C ASP A 87 -9.79 -3.01 -2.60
N GLU A 88 -8.70 -2.77 -1.88
CA GLU A 88 -7.96 -3.73 -1.06
C GLU A 88 -8.37 -3.75 0.43
N ALA A 89 -9.44 -3.04 0.81
CA ALA A 89 -9.83 -2.91 2.21
C ALA A 89 -10.13 -4.27 2.88
N TYR A 90 -9.65 -4.43 4.11
CA TYR A 90 -9.74 -5.69 4.86
C TYR A 90 -9.96 -5.44 6.35
N VAL A 91 -10.45 -6.44 7.09
CA VAL A 91 -10.54 -6.37 8.56
C VAL A 91 -9.27 -6.93 9.18
N GLY A 92 -8.43 -6.07 9.74
CA GLY A 92 -7.16 -6.48 10.33
C GLY A 92 -6.61 -5.51 11.37
N PRO A 93 -5.39 -5.76 11.86
CA PRO A 93 -4.70 -4.85 12.77
C PRO A 93 -4.40 -3.51 12.09
N PHE A 94 -4.75 -2.40 12.72
CA PHE A 94 -4.48 -1.05 12.17
C PHE A 94 -2.98 -0.78 11.92
N THR A 95 -2.11 -1.50 12.63
CA THR A 95 -0.65 -1.39 12.49
C THR A 95 -0.16 -1.82 11.12
N TRP A 96 -0.93 -2.61 10.37
CA TRP A 96 -0.59 -3.03 9.01
C TRP A 96 -0.53 -1.83 8.06
N ASP A 97 -1.57 -1.00 8.04
CA ASP A 97 -1.60 0.23 7.27
C ASP A 97 -0.52 1.22 7.73
N LEU A 98 -0.29 1.34 9.04
CA LEU A 98 0.76 2.22 9.55
C LEU A 98 2.15 1.80 9.09
N LYS A 99 2.46 0.51 9.17
CA LYS A 99 3.73 -0.04 8.67
C LYS A 99 3.85 0.16 7.17
N ARG A 100 2.77 -0.09 6.43
CA ARG A 100 2.75 0.06 4.98
C ARG A 100 3.01 1.50 4.56
N PHE A 101 2.29 2.43 5.17
CA PHE A 101 2.43 3.86 4.94
C PHE A 101 3.83 4.36 5.32
N ALA A 102 4.34 4.00 6.50
CA ALA A 102 5.65 4.42 6.97
C ALA A 102 6.78 3.94 6.04
N ALA A 103 6.73 2.67 5.59
CA ALA A 103 7.68 2.16 4.60
C ALA A 103 7.60 2.94 3.28
N SER A 104 6.39 3.28 2.83
CA SER A 104 6.19 4.09 1.62
C SER A 104 6.82 5.49 1.73
N VAL A 105 6.69 6.14 2.89
CA VAL A 105 7.29 7.46 3.16
C VAL A 105 8.82 7.36 3.21
N ALA A 106 9.36 6.32 3.87
CA ALA A 106 10.81 6.09 3.92
C ALA A 106 11.40 5.90 2.51
N LEU A 107 10.72 5.15 1.64
CA LEU A 107 11.15 4.96 0.24
C LEU A 107 11.14 6.26 -0.56
N ILE A 108 10.15 7.14 -0.35
CA ILE A 108 10.12 8.48 -0.96
C ILE A 108 11.27 9.32 -0.43
N GLY A 109 11.47 9.34 0.90
CA GLY A 109 12.54 10.10 1.53
C GLY A 109 13.91 9.71 1.00
N TYR A 110 14.18 8.40 0.92
CA TYR A 110 15.40 7.86 0.33
C TYR A 110 15.56 8.29 -1.14
N ALA A 111 14.51 8.17 -1.95
CA ALA A 111 14.54 8.58 -3.36
C ALA A 111 14.77 10.09 -3.55
N LYS A 112 14.39 10.92 -2.57
CA LYS A 112 14.57 12.37 -2.56
C LYS A 112 15.88 12.81 -1.89
N ALA A 113 16.69 11.87 -1.42
CA ALA A 113 17.89 12.15 -0.62
C ALA A 113 17.60 13.09 0.56
N LEU A 114 16.45 12.90 1.23
CA LEU A 114 16.19 13.58 2.50
C LEU A 114 17.21 13.06 3.53
N ALA A 115 17.79 13.97 4.29
CA ALA A 115 18.72 13.60 5.34
C ALA A 115 18.00 12.83 6.46
N ASP A 116 18.69 11.89 7.09
CA ASP A 116 18.24 11.22 8.31
C ASP A 116 18.47 12.08 9.58
N GLU A 117 18.95 13.32 9.40
CA GLU A 117 19.24 14.33 10.43
C GLU A 117 18.19 15.45 10.49
#